data_AF-A0A0H1QZ25-F1
#
_entry.id   AF-A0A0H1QZ25-F1
#
_cell.length_a   1.000
_cell.length_b   1.000
_cell.length_c   1.000
_cell.angle_alpha   90.00
_cell.angle_beta   90.00
_cell.angle_gamma   90.00
#
_symmetry.space_group_name_H-M   'P 1'
#
loop_
_entity.id
_entity.type
_entity.pdbx_description
1 polymer ?
#
loop_
_entity_poly.entity_id
_entity_poly.type
_entity_poly.pdbx_seq_one_letter_code
_entity_poly.pdbx_strand_id
1 'polypeptide(L)'
;MIDGIRRGFRAIAIAFVVATLIPLLLGLALSVPTGRVLGLIASTLLLQANAAFVGLSLGLNPVFVLAVMTAVELGVVLAIYEILDVFAEQSERVKRFTESTEAKMERYPILHRYGAVTLIVLPALPVIGLYSSVVIGWLLRWNKLQSIFFVTLGWILVTTFLLLVALGFVRVVI
;
A
#
# COMPACT_ATOMS: atom_id res chain seq x y z
N MET A 1 -27.57 -4.12 -7.21
CA MET A 1 -26.92 -2.79 -7.31
C MET A 1 -26.69 -2.16 -5.93
N ILE A 2 -27.66 -2.19 -5.01
CA ILE A 2 -27.53 -1.65 -3.64
C ILE A 2 -26.51 -2.43 -2.78
N ASP A 3 -26.41 -3.75 -2.95
CA ASP A 3 -25.48 -4.59 -2.17
C ASP A 3 -24.00 -4.40 -2.53
N GLY A 4 -23.69 -4.09 -3.79
CA GLY A 4 -22.32 -3.81 -4.25
C GLY A 4 -21.78 -2.50 -3.68
N ILE A 5 -22.59 -1.44 -3.72
CA ILE A 5 -22.25 -0.13 -3.13
C ILE A 5 -22.06 -0.25 -1.61
N ARG A 6 -22.93 -1.01 -0.93
CA ARG A 6 -22.81 -1.24 0.52
C ARG A 6 -21.55 -2.04 0.89
N ARG A 7 -21.15 -3.03 0.07
CA ARG A 7 -19.89 -3.78 0.27
C ARG A 7 -18.67 -2.88 0.07
N GLY A 8 -18.63 -2.13 -1.03
CA GLY A 8 -17.54 -1.19 -1.31
C GLY A 8 -17.39 -0.14 -0.20
N PHE A 9 -18.50 0.43 0.27
CA PHE A 9 -18.47 1.40 1.36
C PHE A 9 -17.94 0.80 2.68
N ARG A 10 -18.34 -0.44 2.99
CA ARG A 10 -17.85 -1.17 4.17
C ARG A 10 -16.35 -1.45 4.07
N ALA A 11 -15.87 -1.84 2.90
CA ALA A 11 -14.48 -2.17 2.68
C ALA A 11 -13.57 -0.92 2.68
N ILE A 12 -14.03 0.20 2.10
CA ILE A 12 -13.38 1.51 2.24
C ILE A 12 -13.34 1.95 3.70
N ALA A 13 -14.42 1.78 4.45
CA ALA A 13 -14.44 2.09 5.88
C ALA A 13 -13.42 1.24 6.66
N ILE A 14 -13.32 -0.07 6.36
CA ILE A 14 -12.31 -0.95 6.96
C ILE A 14 -10.90 -0.48 6.59
N ALA A 15 -10.65 -0.17 5.32
CA ALA A 15 -9.37 0.34 4.85
C ALA A 15 -8.97 1.66 5.56
N PHE A 16 -9.92 2.57 5.72
CA PHE A 16 -9.72 3.82 6.46
C PHE A 16 -9.41 3.56 7.94
N VAL A 17 -10.16 2.65 8.58
CA VAL A 17 -9.91 2.23 9.97
C VAL A 17 -8.52 1.61 10.12
N VAL A 18 -8.10 0.75 9.19
CA VAL A 18 -6.76 0.15 9.19
C VAL A 18 -5.67 1.22 9.03
N ALA A 19 -5.86 2.17 8.11
CA ALA A 19 -4.89 3.24 7.87
C ALA A 19 -4.81 4.29 8.99
N THR A 20 -5.84 4.43 9.83
CA THR A 20 -5.92 5.52 10.82
C THR A 20 -6.08 5.03 12.25
N LEU A 21 -7.08 4.20 12.53
CA LEU A 21 -7.37 3.73 13.89
C LEU A 21 -6.24 2.86 14.43
N ILE A 22 -5.68 1.96 13.63
CA ILE A 22 -4.58 1.09 14.08
C ILE A 22 -3.33 1.91 14.45
N PRO A 23 -2.80 2.82 13.59
CA PRO A 23 -1.72 3.72 13.98
C PRO A 23 -2.01 4.55 15.23
N LEU A 24 -3.24 5.06 15.37
CA LEU A 24 -3.62 5.88 16.53
C LEU A 24 -3.64 5.06 17.82
N LEU A 25 -4.20 3.85 17.79
CA LEU A 25 -4.20 2.94 18.94
C LEU A 25 -2.77 2.51 19.32
N LEU A 26 -1.92 2.24 18.33
CA LEU A 26 -0.49 1.97 18.57
C LEU A 26 0.21 3.17 19.20
N GLY A 27 -0.07 4.37 18.70
CA GLY A 27 0.47 5.61 19.27
C GLY A 27 0.04 5.82 20.72
N LEU A 28 -1.24 5.60 21.02
CA LEU A 28 -1.76 5.69 22.39
C LEU A 28 -1.13 4.65 23.32
N ALA A 29 -1.02 3.40 22.88
CA ALA A 29 -0.40 2.32 23.66
C ALA A 29 1.07 2.61 24.01
N LEU A 30 1.77 3.33 23.14
CA LEU A 30 3.18 3.72 23.30
C LEU A 30 3.36 5.14 23.84
N SER A 31 2.28 5.81 24.28
CA SER A 31 2.29 7.19 24.78
C SER A 31 2.90 8.21 23.79
N VAL A 32 2.78 7.94 22.49
CA VAL A 32 3.21 8.85 21.42
C VAL A 32 2.16 9.95 21.23
N PRO A 33 2.55 11.24 21.19
CA PRO A 33 1.61 12.33 20.95
C PRO A 33 0.84 12.13 19.64
N THR A 34 -0.50 12.23 19.71
CA THR A 34 -1.41 12.00 18.58
C THR A 34 -1.05 12.83 17.34
N GLY A 35 -0.61 14.09 17.56
CA GLY A 35 -0.18 14.96 16.47
C GLY A 35 1.01 14.41 15.67
N ARG A 36 1.94 13.69 16.31
CA ARG A 36 3.08 13.06 15.61
C ARG A 36 2.64 11.84 14.80
N VAL A 37 1.68 11.07 15.30
CA VAL A 37 1.09 9.93 14.58
C VAL A 37 0.35 10.40 13.34
N LEU A 38 -0.51 11.42 13.49
CA LEU A 38 -1.24 12.02 12.36
C LEU A 38 -0.29 12.67 11.35
N GLY A 39 0.75 13.36 11.83
CA GLY A 39 1.81 13.90 10.98
C GLY A 39 2.51 12.81 10.17
N LEU A 40 2.81 11.66 10.79
CA LEU A 40 3.40 10.52 10.10
C LEU A 40 2.43 9.90 9.08
N ILE A 41 1.15 9.73 9.41
CA ILE A 41 0.13 9.24 8.47
C ILE A 41 0.05 10.17 7.24
N ALA A 42 -0.13 11.47 7.46
CA ALA A 42 -0.21 12.45 6.38
C ALA A 42 1.06 12.46 5.52
N SER A 43 2.23 12.41 6.15
CA SER A 43 3.51 12.31 5.44
C SER A 43 3.61 11.03 4.64
N THR A 44 3.11 9.90 5.16
CA THR A 44 3.14 8.61 4.45
C THR A 44 2.29 8.65 3.18
N LEU A 45 1.12 9.29 3.24
CA LEU A 45 0.26 9.45 2.06
C LEU A 45 0.90 10.35 0.98
N LEU A 46 1.58 11.43 1.41
CA LEU A 46 2.17 12.42 0.50
C LEU A 46 3.55 12.02 -0.03
N LEU A 47 4.40 11.49 0.83
CA LEU A 47 5.82 11.25 0.58
C LEU A 47 6.14 9.75 0.40
N GLN A 48 5.16 8.87 0.59
CA GLN A 48 5.32 7.42 0.48
C GLN A 48 6.46 6.93 1.39
N ALA A 49 7.38 6.11 0.87
CA ALA A 49 8.49 5.57 1.64
C ALA A 49 9.42 6.65 2.21
N ASN A 50 9.46 7.85 1.61
CA ASN A 50 10.26 8.97 2.13
C ASN A 50 9.70 9.55 3.44
N ALA A 51 8.47 9.22 3.82
CA ALA A 51 7.93 9.59 5.12
C ALA A 51 8.71 8.99 6.28
N ALA A 52 9.52 7.94 6.03
CA ALA A 52 10.48 7.40 6.99
C ALA A 52 11.40 8.50 7.57
N PHE A 53 11.88 9.41 6.72
CA PHE A 53 12.72 10.54 7.16
C PHE A 53 11.96 11.51 8.06
N VAL A 54 10.67 11.74 7.77
CA VAL A 54 9.81 12.60 8.59
C VAL A 54 9.50 11.93 9.93
N GLY A 55 9.23 10.62 9.94
CA GLY A 55 9.00 9.87 11.19
C GLY A 55 10.19 9.98 12.14
N LEU A 56 11.41 9.83 11.61
CA LEU A 56 12.63 9.97 12.40
C LEU A 56 12.91 11.41 12.83
N SER A 57 12.63 12.42 11.98
CA SER A 57 12.79 13.83 12.36
C SER A 57 11.80 14.28 13.44
N LEU A 58 10.64 13.63 13.53
CA LEU A 58 9.67 13.78 14.64
C LEU A 58 10.12 13.09 15.95
N GLY A 59 11.30 12.46 15.96
CA GLY A 59 11.86 11.74 17.11
C GLY A 59 11.14 10.44 17.43
N LEU A 60 10.47 9.82 16.45
CA LEU A 60 9.76 8.55 16.64
C LEU A 60 10.70 7.36 16.55
N ASN A 61 10.37 6.29 17.27
CA ASN A 61 11.12 5.04 17.20
C ASN A 61 11.03 4.44 15.76
N PRO A 62 12.14 3.97 15.15
CA PRO A 62 12.14 3.43 13.79
C PRO A 62 11.17 2.26 13.58
N VAL A 63 11.03 1.38 14.58
CA VAL A 63 10.09 0.25 14.55
C VAL A 63 8.65 0.75 14.57
N PHE A 64 8.38 1.78 15.37
CA PHE A 64 7.07 2.44 15.38
C PHE A 64 6.75 3.11 14.05
N VAL A 65 7.72 3.82 13.46
CA VAL A 65 7.58 4.45 12.15
C VAL A 65 7.23 3.42 11.08
N LEU A 66 7.99 2.31 11.03
CA LEU A 66 7.72 1.21 10.11
C LEU A 66 6.31 0.64 10.30
N ALA A 67 5.91 0.35 11.55
CA ALA A 67 4.59 -0.20 11.84
C ALA A 67 3.43 0.72 11.40
N VAL A 68 3.54 2.03 11.69
CA VAL A 68 2.54 3.01 11.26
C VAL A 68 2.51 3.13 9.74
N MET A 69 3.67 3.24 9.09
CA MET A 69 3.76 3.36 7.63
C MET A 69 3.18 2.14 6.92
N THR A 70 3.45 0.92 7.41
CA THR A 70 2.87 -0.33 6.86
C THR A 70 1.36 -0.41 7.09
N ALA A 71 0.85 0.01 8.25
CA ALA A 71 -0.60 0.04 8.48
C ALA A 71 -1.32 1.02 7.52
N VAL A 72 -0.72 2.19 7.28
CA VAL A 72 -1.22 3.16 6.29
C VAL A 72 -1.17 2.57 4.88
N GLU A 73 -0.05 1.96 4.49
CA GLU A 73 0.12 1.30 3.19
C GLU A 73 -0.95 0.23 2.95
N LEU A 74 -1.12 -0.70 3.88
CA LEU A 74 -2.15 -1.75 3.79
C LEU A 74 -3.55 -1.16 3.65
N GLY A 75 -3.89 -0.14 4.45
CA GLY A 75 -5.18 0.53 4.33
C GLY A 75 -5.36 1.19 2.96
N VAL A 76 -4.35 1.86 2.42
CA VAL A 76 -4.44 2.50 1.10
C VAL A 76 -4.53 1.47 -0.02
N VAL A 77 -3.71 0.41 0.01
CA VAL A 77 -3.75 -0.68 -0.97
C VAL A 77 -5.14 -1.32 -1.00
N LEU A 78 -5.71 -1.61 0.16
CA LEU A 78 -7.08 -2.13 0.27
C LEU A 78 -8.11 -1.15 -0.29
N ALA A 79 -8.01 0.13 0.05
CA ALA A 79 -8.91 1.15 -0.47
C ALA A 79 -8.88 1.24 -2.00
N ILE A 80 -7.69 1.22 -2.61
CA ILE A 80 -7.52 1.25 -4.07
C ILE A 80 -8.18 0.04 -4.71
N TYR A 81 -7.91 -1.17 -4.19
CA TYR A 81 -8.53 -2.39 -4.70
C TYR A 81 -10.06 -2.31 -4.68
N GLU A 82 -10.64 -1.86 -3.57
CA GLU A 82 -12.09 -1.75 -3.42
C GLU A 82 -12.70 -0.69 -4.33
N ILE A 83 -12.01 0.45 -4.50
CA ILE A 83 -12.43 1.48 -5.44
C ILE A 83 -12.47 0.92 -6.86
N LEU A 84 -11.41 0.20 -7.27
CA LEU A 84 -11.34 -0.42 -8.60
C LEU A 84 -12.40 -1.51 -8.81
N ASP A 85 -12.62 -2.36 -7.80
CA ASP A 85 -13.67 -3.39 -7.82
C ASP A 85 -15.06 -2.76 -7.98
N VAL A 86 -15.38 -1.70 -7.23
CA VAL A 86 -16.63 -0.94 -7.37
C VAL A 86 -16.77 -0.33 -8.77
N PHE A 87 -15.69 0.24 -9.32
CA PHE A 87 -15.70 0.77 -10.69
C PHE A 87 -15.96 -0.31 -11.75
N ALA A 88 -15.39 -1.51 -11.58
CA ALA A 88 -15.65 -2.63 -12.48
C ALA A 88 -17.09 -3.15 -12.37
N GLU A 89 -17.68 -3.17 -11.17
CA GLU A 89 -19.08 -3.56 -11.00
C GLU A 89 -20.06 -2.55 -11.62
N GLN A 90 -19.72 -1.26 -11.57
CA GLN A 90 -20.60 -0.19 -12.07
C GLN A 90 -20.43 0.12 -13.56
N SER A 91 -19.30 -0.23 -14.18
CA SER A 91 -19.02 0.08 -15.59
C SER A 91 -18.84 -1.18 -16.42
N GLU A 92 -19.78 -1.44 -17.34
CA GLU A 92 -19.65 -2.54 -18.31
C GLU A 92 -18.37 -2.44 -19.16
N ARG A 93 -17.91 -1.21 -19.44
CA ARG A 93 -16.70 -0.98 -20.23
C ARG A 93 -15.44 -1.41 -19.49
N VAL A 94 -15.36 -1.10 -18.19
CA VAL A 94 -14.26 -1.56 -17.32
C VAL A 94 -14.35 -3.06 -17.14
N LYS A 95 -15.54 -3.60 -16.85
CA LYS A 95 -15.77 -5.05 -16.74
C LYS A 95 -15.30 -5.82 -17.98
N ARG A 96 -15.73 -5.41 -19.18
CA ARG A 96 -15.29 -6.02 -20.46
C ARG A 96 -13.79 -5.86 -20.71
N PHE A 97 -13.20 -4.73 -20.33
CA PHE A 97 -11.75 -4.52 -20.45
C PHE A 97 -10.98 -5.49 -19.55
N THR A 98 -11.44 -5.64 -18.31
CA THR A 98 -10.83 -6.54 -17.32
C THR A 98 -10.99 -8.00 -17.73
N GLU A 99 -12.18 -8.42 -18.20
CA GLU A 99 -12.43 -9.77 -18.75
C GLU A 99 -11.60 -10.04 -20.01
N SER A 100 -11.49 -9.05 -20.92
CA SER A 100 -10.60 -9.17 -22.08
C SER A 100 -9.12 -9.27 -21.69
N THR A 101 -8.72 -8.64 -20.59
CA THR A 101 -7.34 -8.70 -20.11
C THR A 101 -7.06 -10.05 -19.47
N GLU A 102 -8.00 -10.59 -18.70
CA GLU A 102 -7.97 -11.93 -18.12
C GLU A 102 -7.87 -13.01 -19.22
N ALA A 103 -8.72 -12.95 -20.25
CA ALA A 103 -8.67 -13.89 -21.38
C ALA A 103 -7.36 -13.81 -22.19
N LYS A 104 -6.72 -12.64 -22.25
CA LYS A 104 -5.37 -12.50 -22.85
C LYS A 104 -4.29 -13.05 -21.92
N MET A 105 -4.45 -12.89 -20.61
CA MET A 105 -3.52 -13.39 -19.60
C MET A 105 -3.56 -14.90 -19.41
N GLU A 106 -4.69 -15.57 -19.66
CA GLU A 106 -4.77 -17.04 -19.69
C GLU A 106 -3.81 -17.67 -20.71
N ARG A 107 -3.50 -16.95 -21.80
CA ARG A 107 -2.51 -17.39 -22.80
C ARG A 107 -1.06 -17.32 -22.28
N TYR A 108 -0.82 -16.63 -21.17
CA TYR A 108 0.50 -16.43 -20.57
C TYR A 108 0.51 -16.84 -19.09
N PRO A 109 0.38 -18.15 -18.77
CA PRO A 109 0.30 -18.65 -17.39
C PRO A 109 1.55 -18.33 -16.56
N ILE A 110 2.70 -18.16 -17.20
CA ILE A 110 3.95 -17.72 -16.55
C ILE A 110 3.80 -16.29 -16.01
N LEU A 111 3.17 -15.39 -16.77
CA LEU A 111 2.95 -14.01 -16.35
C LEU A 111 1.86 -13.91 -15.26
N HIS A 112 0.89 -14.82 -15.27
CA HIS A 112 -0.09 -14.93 -14.18
C HIS A 112 0.55 -15.43 -12.87
N ARG A 113 1.50 -16.37 -12.94
CA ARG A 113 2.13 -16.98 -11.76
C ARG A 113 3.28 -16.15 -11.18
N TYR A 114 4.08 -15.51 -12.03
CA TYR A 114 5.27 -14.73 -11.64
C TYR A 114 5.08 -13.22 -11.76
N GLY A 115 4.03 -12.75 -12.42
CA GLY A 115 3.76 -11.32 -12.57
C GLY A 115 3.67 -10.59 -11.23
N ALA A 116 2.97 -11.17 -10.26
CA ALA A 116 2.85 -10.59 -8.93
C ALA A 116 4.20 -10.39 -8.21
N VAL A 117 5.24 -11.17 -8.54
CA VAL A 117 6.59 -11.01 -8.00
C VAL A 117 7.22 -9.69 -8.47
N THR A 118 6.87 -9.22 -9.67
CA THR A 118 7.38 -7.94 -10.19
C THR A 118 6.88 -6.73 -9.36
N LEU A 119 5.79 -6.91 -8.60
CA LEU A 119 5.28 -5.92 -7.65
C LEU A 119 6.17 -5.70 -6.43
N ILE A 120 7.17 -6.55 -6.16
CA ILE A 120 8.15 -6.30 -5.10
C ILE A 120 9.03 -5.10 -5.46
N VAL A 121 9.39 -4.96 -6.74
CA VAL A 121 10.37 -3.97 -7.22
C VAL A 121 9.71 -2.61 -7.45
N LEU A 122 8.44 -2.61 -7.84
CA LEU A 122 7.72 -1.38 -8.18
C LEU A 122 7.63 -0.36 -7.04
N PRO A 123 7.33 -0.74 -5.77
CA PRO A 123 7.35 0.17 -4.62
C PRO A 123 8.69 0.88 -4.38
N ALA A 124 9.80 0.37 -4.92
CA ALA A 124 11.09 1.06 -4.86
C ALA A 124 11.16 2.31 -5.75
N LEU A 125 10.20 2.49 -6.67
CA LEU A 125 10.12 3.68 -7.52
C LEU A 125 9.52 4.86 -6.72
N PRO A 126 10.28 5.94 -6.47
CA PRO A 126 9.97 6.96 -5.46
C PRO A 126 8.67 7.75 -5.64
N VAL A 127 8.10 7.76 -6.85
CA VAL A 127 7.01 8.68 -7.23
C VAL A 127 5.70 7.94 -7.51
N ILE A 128 5.79 6.77 -8.14
CA ILE A 128 4.65 6.11 -8.78
C ILE A 128 4.47 4.68 -8.24
N GLY A 129 5.49 4.16 -7.56
CA GLY A 129 5.70 2.74 -7.30
C GLY A 129 4.57 2.06 -6.57
N LEU A 130 4.22 2.58 -5.38
CA LEU A 130 3.22 1.93 -4.54
C LEU A 130 1.84 1.94 -5.21
N TYR A 131 1.31 3.12 -5.52
CA TYR A 131 -0.07 3.23 -6.03
C TYR A 131 -0.26 2.56 -7.38
N SER A 132 0.72 2.67 -8.28
CA SER A 132 0.60 2.06 -9.61
C SER A 132 0.80 0.56 -9.59
N SER A 133 1.62 0.02 -8.68
CA SER A 133 1.74 -1.43 -8.51
C SER A 133 0.40 -2.09 -8.21
N VAL A 134 -0.40 -1.47 -7.33
CA VAL A 134 -1.75 -1.95 -6.96
C VAL A 134 -2.69 -1.88 -8.17
N VAL A 135 -2.69 -0.76 -8.89
CA VAL A 135 -3.54 -0.58 -10.08
C VAL A 135 -3.16 -1.56 -11.19
N ILE A 136 -1.87 -1.77 -11.45
CA ILE A 136 -1.38 -2.72 -12.45
C ILE A 136 -1.73 -4.15 -12.05
N GLY A 137 -1.50 -4.53 -10.79
CA GLY A 137 -1.85 -5.85 -10.28
C GLY A 137 -3.34 -6.14 -10.39
N TRP A 138 -4.19 -5.12 -10.18
CA TRP A 138 -5.62 -5.24 -10.40
C TRP A 138 -6.01 -5.31 -11.88
N LEU A 139 -5.41 -4.46 -12.73
CA LEU A 139 -5.70 -4.38 -14.17
C LEU A 139 -5.36 -5.71 -14.87
N LEU A 140 -4.27 -6.34 -14.45
CA LEU A 140 -3.80 -7.64 -14.93
C LEU A 140 -4.52 -8.83 -14.24
N ARG A 141 -5.52 -8.56 -13.39
CA ARG A 141 -6.26 -9.57 -12.60
C ARG A 141 -5.37 -10.55 -11.84
N TRP A 142 -4.23 -10.08 -11.33
CA TRP A 142 -3.43 -10.92 -10.45
C TRP A 142 -4.16 -11.17 -9.13
N ASN A 143 -3.83 -12.29 -8.49
CA ASN A 143 -4.46 -12.67 -7.23
C ASN A 143 -4.25 -11.54 -6.19
N LYS A 144 -5.36 -10.93 -5.75
CA LYS A 144 -5.39 -9.78 -4.82
C LYS A 144 -4.52 -10.03 -3.58
N LEU A 145 -4.60 -11.22 -2.98
CA LEU A 145 -3.81 -11.58 -1.81
C LEU A 145 -2.31 -11.67 -2.11
N GLN A 146 -1.94 -12.24 -3.25
CA GLN A 146 -0.53 -12.33 -3.66
C GLN A 146 0.04 -10.94 -3.99
N SER A 147 -0.73 -10.12 -4.70
CA SER A 147 -0.33 -8.76 -5.05
C SER A 147 -0.13 -7.89 -3.81
N ILE A 148 -1.06 -7.93 -2.84
CA ILE A 148 -0.91 -7.23 -1.56
C ILE A 148 0.36 -7.72 -0.85
N PHE A 149 0.55 -9.04 -0.74
CA PHE A 149 1.73 -9.60 -0.08
C PHE A 149 3.05 -9.12 -0.70
N PHE A 150 3.16 -9.14 -2.03
CA PHE A 150 4.39 -8.72 -2.72
C PHE A 150 4.62 -7.20 -2.68
N VAL A 151 3.56 -6.39 -2.79
CA VAL A 151 3.65 -4.92 -2.65
C VAL A 151 4.10 -4.56 -1.23
N THR A 152 3.47 -5.15 -0.21
CA THR A 152 3.82 -4.92 1.19
C THR A 152 5.23 -5.41 1.50
N LEU A 153 5.67 -6.53 0.93
CA LEU A 153 7.04 -6.99 1.08
C LEU A 153 8.05 -6.00 0.49
N GLY A 154 7.80 -5.52 -0.74
CA GLY A 154 8.60 -4.47 -1.38
C GLY A 154 8.62 -3.18 -0.56
N TRP A 155 7.47 -2.76 -0.06
CA TRP A 155 7.32 -1.59 0.81
C TRP A 155 8.12 -1.70 2.10
N ILE A 156 8.05 -2.84 2.80
CA ILE A 156 8.81 -3.08 4.04
C ILE A 156 10.30 -3.03 3.76
N LEU A 157 10.77 -3.64 2.67
CA LEU A 157 12.19 -3.62 2.29
C LEU A 157 12.68 -2.20 2.03
N VAL A 158 11.95 -1.43 1.21
CA VAL A 158 12.31 -0.05 0.86
C VAL A 158 12.25 0.86 2.09
N THR A 159 11.18 0.78 2.88
CA THR A 159 11.02 1.61 4.09
C THR A 159 12.08 1.28 5.14
N THR A 160 12.39 -0.01 5.33
CA THR A 160 13.47 -0.44 6.23
C THR A 160 14.82 0.06 5.75
N PHE A 161 15.11 -0.05 4.44
CA PHE A 161 16.34 0.49 3.86
C PHE A 161 16.46 2.01 4.09
N LEU A 162 15.41 2.78 3.84
CA LEU A 162 15.40 4.22 4.09
C LEU A 162 15.56 4.57 5.57
N LEU A 163 14.94 3.82 6.47
CA LEU A 163 15.15 3.98 7.92
C LEU A 163 16.61 3.73 8.30
N LEU A 164 17.25 2.68 7.76
CA LEU A 164 18.67 2.41 8.00
C LEU A 164 19.58 3.52 7.45
N VAL A 165 19.28 4.03 6.26
CA VAL A 165 19.97 5.18 5.67
C VAL A 165 19.85 6.40 6.57
N ALA A 166 18.63 6.71 7.02
CA ALA A 166 18.32 7.87 7.85
C ALA A 166 18.95 7.80 9.25
N LEU A 167 19.07 6.60 9.82
CA LEU A 167 19.78 6.34 11.09
C LEU A 167 21.30 6.50 10.96
N GLY A 168 21.83 6.75 9.75
CA GLY A 168 23.25 6.97 9.53
C GLY A 168 24.07 5.69 9.35
N PHE A 169 23.44 4.50 9.35
CA PHE A 169 24.16 3.24 9.06
C PHE A 169 24.76 3.23 7.65
N VAL A 170 24.19 3.98 6.69
CA VAL A 170 24.68 4.07 5.31
C VAL A 170 25.63 5.26 5.09
N ARG A 171 25.79 6.18 6.06
CA ARG A 171 26.82 7.24 5.99
C ARG A 171 28.24 6.73 6.24
N VAL A 172 28.41 5.48 6.67
CA VAL A 172 29.73 4.89 6.98
C VAL A 172 30.39 4.25 5.74
N VAL A 173 29.69 4.13 4.61
CA VAL A 173 30.16 3.35 3.44
C VAL A 173 30.31 4.19 2.16
N ILE A 174 30.16 5.52 2.22
CA ILE A 174 30.42 6.43 1.08
C ILE A 174 31.41 7.51 1.49
#